data_AF-A0A527FHD1-F1
#
_entry.id   AF-A0A527FHD1-F1
#
_cell.length_a   1.000
_cell.length_b   1.000
_cell.length_c   1.000
_cell.angle_alpha   90.00
_cell.angle_beta   90.00
_cell.angle_gamma   90.00
#
_symmetry.space_group_name_H-M   'P 1'
#
loop_
_entity.id
_entity.type
_entity.pdbx_description
1 polymer ?
#
loop_
_entity_poly.entity_id
_entity_poly.type
_entity_poly.pdbx_seq_one_letter_code
_entity_poly.pdbx_strand_id
1 'polypeptide(L)' 'MGRDKTNNPATGIKGKRHGPPAKDEAEHFEFCPVCGQTFDKRNLGEVLHHYLPDHEPLKLDG' A
#
# COMPACT_ATOMS: atom_id res chain seq x y z
N MET A 1 -24.62 -16.94 -0.67
CA MET A 1 -25.09 -16.52 0.65
C MET A 1 -25.25 -15.01 0.67
N GLY A 2 -26.45 -14.49 0.92
CA GLY A 2 -26.64 -13.06 1.19
C GLY A 2 -26.06 -12.73 2.57
N ARG A 3 -25.34 -11.62 2.69
CA ARG A 3 -24.84 -11.17 4.00
C ARG A 3 -26.04 -10.86 4.89
N ASP A 4 -26.06 -11.41 6.11
CA ASP A 4 -27.08 -11.08 7.10
C ASP A 4 -27.09 -9.57 7.32
N LYS A 5 -28.27 -8.94 7.19
CA LYS A 5 -28.41 -7.50 7.32
C LYS A 5 -28.15 -7.11 8.78
N THR A 6 -27.12 -6.31 9.01
CA THR A 6 -26.87 -5.69 10.30
C THR A 6 -27.89 -4.57 10.55
N ASN A 7 -28.32 -4.40 11.80
CA ASN A 7 -29.18 -3.29 12.24
C ASN A 7 -28.40 -2.00 12.53
N ASN A 8 -27.14 -1.92 12.08
CA ASN A 8 -26.31 -0.76 12.27
C ASN A 8 -26.88 0.42 11.44
N PRO A 9 -27.20 1.57 12.04
CA PRO A 9 -27.70 2.74 11.31
C PRO A 9 -26.72 3.27 10.25
N ALA A 10 -25.44 2.93 10.34
CA ALA A 10 -24.43 3.26 9.33
C ALA A 10 -24.45 2.32 8.10
N THR A 11 -25.18 1.21 8.14
CA THR A 11 -25.26 0.27 7.03
C THR A 11 -25.86 0.94 5.80
N GLY A 12 -25.05 1.06 4.73
CA GLY A 12 -25.45 1.70 3.48
C GLY A 12 -25.12 3.19 3.38
N ILE A 13 -24.60 3.81 4.46
CA ILE A 13 -24.09 5.18 4.39
C ILE A 13 -22.77 5.18 3.60
N LYS A 14 -22.75 5.86 2.45
CA LYS A 14 -21.53 6.09 1.68
C LYS A 14 -20.78 7.27 2.29
N GLY A 15 -19.57 7.02 2.78
CA GLY A 15 -18.67 8.09 3.21
C GLY A 15 -18.23 8.99 2.05
N LYS A 16 -17.87 10.23 2.35
CA LYS A 16 -17.23 11.16 1.41
C LYS A 16 -15.73 11.18 1.66
N ARG A 17 -14.92 11.09 0.59
CA ARG A 17 -13.46 11.31 0.71
C ARG A 17 -13.22 12.76 1.11
N HIS A 18 -12.43 12.95 2.16
CA HIS A 18 -11.87 14.24 2.52
C HIS A 18 -10.42 14.30 2.06
N GLY A 19 -9.99 15.45 1.53
CA GLY A 19 -8.64 15.65 1.00
C GLY A 19 -8.57 15.63 -0.54
N PRO A 20 -7.35 15.73 -1.11
CA PRO A 20 -7.11 15.67 -2.55
C PRO A 20 -7.58 14.32 -3.13
N PRO A 21 -7.60 14.12 -4.46
CA PRO A 21 -7.82 12.81 -5.06
C PRO A 21 -6.83 11.75 -4.55
N ALA A 22 -7.15 10.47 -4.74
CA ALA A 22 -6.13 9.43 -4.59
C ALA A 22 -5.03 9.70 -5.62
N LYS A 23 -3.77 9.60 -5.20
CA LYS A 23 -2.64 9.59 -6.11
C LYS A 23 -2.71 8.34 -6.97
N ASP A 24 -2.04 8.38 -8.11
CA ASP A 24 -1.85 7.16 -8.89
C ASP A 24 -1.07 6.14 -8.04
N GLU A 25 -1.48 4.86 -8.05
CA GLU A 25 -0.82 3.85 -7.22
C GLU A 25 0.68 3.72 -7.56
N ALA A 26 1.08 4.01 -8.80
CA ALA A 26 2.49 3.99 -9.21
C ALA A 26 3.34 5.05 -8.48
N GLU A 27 2.75 6.16 -7.99
CA GLU A 27 3.48 7.19 -7.23
C GLU A 27 3.98 6.69 -5.86
N HIS A 28 3.43 5.59 -5.36
CA HIS A 28 3.84 4.99 -4.09
C HIS A 28 5.09 4.12 -4.22
N PHE A 29 5.43 3.71 -5.45
CA PHE A 29 6.57 2.86 -5.73
C PHE A 29 7.83 3.68 -6.02
N GLU A 30 8.98 3.15 -5.60
CA GLU A 30 10.29 3.74 -5.87
C GLU A 30 11.29 2.68 -6.33
N PHE A 31 12.12 3.02 -7.32
CA PHE A 31 13.15 2.14 -7.83
C PHE A 31 14.41 2.23 -6.98
N CYS A 32 14.88 1.11 -6.45
CA CYS A 32 16.16 1.05 -5.75
C CYS A 32 17.32 0.87 -6.74
N PRO A 33 18.27 1.83 -6.83
CA PRO A 33 19.43 1.71 -7.72
C PRO A 33 20.48 0.70 -7.22
N VAL A 34 20.39 0.24 -5.97
CA VAL A 34 21.34 -0.71 -5.37
C VAL A 34 21.04 -2.13 -5.81
N CYS A 35 19.80 -2.59 -5.59
CA CYS A 35 19.39 -3.98 -5.86
C CYS A 35 18.52 -4.13 -7.12
N GLY A 36 18.07 -3.01 -7.71
CA GLY A 36 17.20 -3.00 -8.90
C GLY A 36 15.73 -3.31 -8.63
N GLN A 37 15.34 -3.53 -7.37
CA GLN A 37 13.96 -3.79 -6.98
C GLN A 37 13.17 -2.48 -6.83
N THR A 38 11.93 -2.49 -7.32
CA THR A 38 10.95 -1.45 -7.00
C THR A 38 10.26 -1.80 -5.69
N PHE A 39 10.15 -0.84 -4.76
CA PHE A 39 9.57 -1.03 -3.43
C PHE A 39 8.45 -0.02 -3.14
N ASP A 40 7.48 -0.39 -2.31
CA ASP A 40 6.38 0.49 -1.87
C ASP A 40 6.83 1.34 -0.68
N LYS A 41 6.83 2.67 -0.86
CA LYS A 41 7.19 3.64 0.20
C LYS A 41 6.21 3.69 1.37
N ARG A 42 5.02 3.12 1.22
CA ARG A 42 4.03 2.97 2.31
C ARG A 42 4.34 1.76 3.17
N ASN A 43 5.09 0.79 2.65
CA ASN A 43 5.52 -0.37 3.40
C ASN A 43 6.82 -0.05 4.17
N LEU A 44 6.67 0.19 5.47
CA LEU A 44 7.81 0.53 6.34
C LEU A 44 8.91 -0.53 6.34
N GLY A 45 8.55 -1.82 6.25
CA GLY A 45 9.54 -2.91 6.20
C GLY A 45 10.40 -2.83 4.94
N GLU A 46 9.77 -2.57 3.79
CA GLU A 46 10.49 -2.39 2.54
C GLU A 46 11.36 -1.12 2.57
N VAL A 47 10.86 0.00 3.09
CA VAL A 47 11.62 1.24 3.21
C VAL A 47 12.89 1.04 4.06
N LEU A 48 12.77 0.38 5.21
CA LEU A 48 13.90 0.14 6.10
C LEU A 48 14.93 -0.82 5.48
N HIS A 49 14.48 -1.84 4.74
CA HIS A 49 15.37 -2.75 4.02
C HIS A 49 16.19 -2.03 2.95
N HIS A 50 15.55 -1.14 2.19
CA HIS A 50 16.19 -0.40 1.10
C HIS A 50 17.01 0.82 1.56
N TYR A 51 16.92 1.22 2.84
CA TYR A 51 17.70 2.32 3.40
C TYR A 51 19.20 1.98 3.56
N LEU A 52 19.54 0.72 3.80
CA LEU A 52 20.93 0.28 3.94
C LEU A 52 21.57 0.08 2.56
N PRO A 53 22.88 0.35 2.36
CA PRO A 53 23.49 0.28 1.04
C PRO A 53 23.84 -1.14 0.55
N ASP A 54 23.80 -2.14 1.43
CA ASP A 54 24.12 -3.54 1.10
C ASP A 54 22.92 -4.42 1.44
N HIS A 55 22.04 -4.61 0.46
CA HIS A 55 20.83 -5.43 0.60
C HIS A 55 20.51 -6.15 -0.72
N GLU A 56 20.02 -7.38 -0.61
CA GLU A 56 19.49 -8.15 -1.74
C GLU A 56 18.00 -7.85 -1.95
N PRO A 57 17.44 -8.10 -3.15
CA PRO A 57 16.00 -7.98 -3.39
C PRO A 57 15.18 -8.84 -2.42
N LEU A 58 14.09 -8.26 -1.90
CA LEU A 58 13.09 -8.98 -1.12
C LEU A 58 12.36 -10.00 -2.01
N LYS A 59 12.08 -11.18 -1.43
CA LYS A 59 11.25 -12.19 -2.09
C LYS A 59 9.81 -11.69 -2.15
N LEU A 60 9.25 -11.66 -3.36
CA LEU A 60 7.83 -11.41 -3.55
C LEU A 60 7.10 -12.73 -3.35
N ASP A 61 6.29 -12.81 -2.31
CA ASP A 61 5.33 -13.89 -2.16
C ASP A 61 4.21 -13.63 -3.18
N GLY A 62 4.16 -14.46 -4.22
CA GLY A 62 3.20 -14.36 -5.32
C GLY A 62 1.80 -14.82 -4.98
#